data_AF-A0A0N5CWS9-F1
#
_entry.id   AF-A0A0N5CWS9-F1
#
_cell.length_a   1.000
_cell.length_b   1.000
_cell.length_c   1.000
_cell.angle_alpha   90.00
_cell.angle_beta   90.00
_cell.angle_gamma   90.00
#
_symmetry.space_group_name_H-M   'P 1'
#
loop_
_entity.id
_entity.type
_entity.pdbx_description
1 polymer ?
#
loop_
_entity_poly.entity_id
_entity_poly.type
_entity_poly.pdbx_seq_one_letter_code
_entity_poly.pdbx_strand_id
1 'polypeptide(L)'
;YQIIFILIAILFLASKYFVFTSQTYPDPRIDAYSCRVATVGAVCDPAELIVPKEREALAARIKQLMSYAATVPNTSPACQLLPDKSLDIIVGVIDKIGTVPIAPVDIEKFTNNLKSRYQHYQDASLCDTMVLIVNSKSDRQVFTVAGKDTKLTKEILKSAFEQNINYFRANNFAAGLQGIAEFVTKSYRDAHLPRIDTRLPVPIFPERPIKKCGKNPPQLVHYVQAVVEEAMSFSLRLISDQRYSTIEEDAQGMKDDPDGRVRAWNKAKVNFIDQLYQKYYRTIRSKAGHKCPARPHQRLT
;
A
#
# COMPACT_ATOMS: atom_id res chain seq x y z
N TYR A 1 -0.80 -59.29 20.45
CA TYR A 1 -1.80 -58.53 19.67
C TYR A 1 -2.25 -57.24 20.34
N GLN A 2 -2.61 -57.21 21.63
CA GLN A 2 -2.99 -55.96 22.32
C GLN A 2 -1.89 -54.87 22.37
N ILE A 3 -0.62 -55.24 22.63
CA ILE A 3 0.50 -54.28 22.71
C ILE A 3 0.78 -53.60 21.37
N ILE A 4 0.60 -54.34 20.26
CA ILE A 4 0.78 -53.81 18.90
C ILE A 4 -0.34 -52.80 18.57
N PHE A 5 -1.58 -53.09 18.97
CA PHE A 5 -2.70 -52.15 18.83
C PHE A 5 -2.51 -50.87 19.65
N ILE A 6 -1.95 -50.97 20.86
CA ILE A 6 -1.63 -49.81 21.70
C ILE A 6 -0.48 -48.99 21.11
N LEU A 7 0.58 -49.63 20.59
CA LEU A 7 1.67 -48.93 19.91
C LEU A 7 1.20 -48.23 18.63
N ILE A 8 0.37 -48.88 17.83
CA ILE A 8 -0.25 -48.28 16.64
C ILE A 8 -1.17 -47.13 17.06
N ALA A 9 -1.99 -47.28 18.09
CA ALA A 9 -2.85 -46.21 18.60
C ALA A 9 -2.03 -45.02 19.15
N ILE A 10 -0.90 -45.24 19.83
CA ILE A 10 0.01 -44.17 20.30
C ILE A 10 0.71 -43.49 19.11
N LEU A 11 1.08 -44.25 18.06
CA LEU A 11 1.62 -43.71 16.81
C LEU A 11 0.59 -42.89 16.01
N PHE A 12 -0.70 -43.25 16.08
CA PHE A 12 -1.80 -42.48 15.49
C PHE A 12 -2.23 -41.29 16.37
N LEU A 13 -2.07 -41.36 17.70
CA LEU A 13 -2.34 -40.28 18.65
C LEU A 13 -1.21 -39.25 18.73
N ALA A 14 -0.01 -39.58 18.25
CA ALA A 14 1.00 -38.60 17.84
C ALA A 14 0.58 -37.96 16.50
N SER A 15 -0.63 -37.41 16.46
CA SER A 15 -1.06 -36.52 15.39
C SER A 15 0.02 -35.45 15.25
N LYS A 16 0.64 -35.39 14.06
CA LYS A 16 1.67 -34.41 13.72
C LYS A 16 1.11 -33.01 13.87
N TYR A 17 1.15 -32.45 15.07
CA TYR A 17 1.01 -31.02 15.24
C TYR A 17 2.25 -30.40 14.61
N PHE A 18 2.05 -29.75 13.47
CA PHE A 18 3.09 -28.99 12.81
C PHE A 18 3.32 -27.71 13.61
N VAL A 19 4.15 -27.84 14.65
CA VAL A 19 4.57 -26.74 15.50
C VAL A 19 5.84 -26.15 14.92
N PHE A 20 5.78 -24.88 14.52
CA PHE A 20 6.95 -24.18 13.99
C PHE A 20 7.38 -23.04 14.89
N THR A 21 8.69 -22.83 14.96
CA THR A 21 9.29 -21.61 15.53
C THR A 21 9.73 -20.71 14.38
N SER A 22 10.02 -19.44 14.66
CA SER A 22 10.53 -18.51 13.64
C SER A 22 11.84 -18.98 13.01
N GLN A 23 12.58 -19.88 13.67
CA GLN A 23 13.84 -20.48 13.19
C GLN A 23 13.62 -21.70 12.29
N THR A 24 12.54 -22.46 12.49
CA THR A 24 12.28 -23.71 11.76
C THR A 24 11.23 -23.60 10.67
N TYR A 25 10.48 -22.49 10.62
CA TYR A 25 9.47 -22.29 9.58
C TYR A 25 10.10 -22.21 8.17
N PRO A 26 9.64 -22.95 7.16
CA PRO A 26 10.31 -22.99 5.86
C PRO A 26 10.18 -21.66 5.09
N ASP A 27 11.17 -21.30 4.27
CA ASP A 27 11.12 -20.11 3.40
C ASP A 27 10.60 -20.52 2.01
N PRO A 28 9.43 -20.04 1.57
CA PRO A 28 8.80 -20.48 0.32
C PRO A 28 9.59 -20.09 -0.94
N ARG A 29 10.59 -19.21 -0.83
CA ARG A 29 11.43 -18.78 -1.95
C ARG A 29 12.54 -19.77 -2.27
N ILE A 30 12.89 -20.63 -1.32
CA ILE A 30 13.98 -21.63 -1.45
C ILE A 30 13.54 -23.06 -1.13
N ASP A 31 12.46 -23.25 -0.36
CA ASP A 31 11.97 -24.56 0.07
C ASP A 31 10.46 -24.71 -0.20
N ALA A 32 10.13 -24.87 -1.47
CA ALA A 32 8.75 -25.12 -1.92
C ALA A 32 8.17 -26.42 -1.35
N TYR A 33 9.02 -27.45 -1.19
CA TYR A 33 8.60 -28.78 -0.77
C TYR A 33 8.09 -28.78 0.67
N SER A 34 8.85 -28.21 1.61
CA SER A 34 8.41 -28.10 3.01
C SER A 34 7.20 -27.17 3.16
N CYS A 35 7.04 -26.20 2.26
CA CYS A 35 5.89 -25.30 2.20
C CYS A 35 4.63 -25.91 1.53
N ARG A 36 4.69 -27.17 1.06
CA ARG A 36 3.58 -27.88 0.39
C ARG A 36 3.07 -27.16 -0.87
N VAL A 37 3.97 -26.55 -1.62
CA VAL A 37 3.67 -25.88 -2.90
C VAL A 37 4.50 -26.49 -4.04
N ALA A 38 3.95 -26.44 -5.26
CA ALA A 38 4.57 -27.07 -6.43
C ALA A 38 5.88 -26.39 -6.86
N THR A 39 5.99 -25.07 -6.65
CA THR A 39 7.15 -24.27 -7.06
C THR A 39 7.46 -23.23 -6.00
N VAL A 40 8.70 -22.74 -6.00
CA VAL A 40 9.10 -21.60 -5.15
C VAL A 40 8.21 -20.39 -5.42
N GLY A 41 7.96 -19.59 -4.38
CA GLY A 41 7.06 -18.45 -4.47
C GLY A 41 6.85 -17.73 -3.15
N ALA A 42 5.63 -17.22 -2.97
CA ALA A 42 5.28 -16.31 -1.88
C ALA A 42 4.46 -16.96 -0.76
N VAL A 43 3.89 -18.16 -0.96
CA VAL A 43 2.96 -18.79 -0.01
C VAL A 43 3.60 -20.03 0.58
N CYS A 44 3.54 -20.14 1.91
CA CYS A 44 3.99 -21.30 2.65
C CYS A 44 2.88 -21.80 3.57
N ASP A 45 2.43 -23.04 3.37
CA ASP A 45 1.37 -23.68 4.16
C ASP A 45 1.76 -25.14 4.48
N PRO A 46 2.78 -25.35 5.33
CA PRO A 46 3.33 -26.67 5.64
C PRO A 46 2.34 -27.66 6.26
N ALA A 47 1.30 -27.13 6.93
CA ALA A 47 0.26 -27.90 7.60
C ALA A 47 -0.98 -28.13 6.71
N GLU A 48 -0.95 -27.68 5.45
CA GLU A 48 -2.03 -27.85 4.46
C GLU A 48 -3.39 -27.33 4.96
N LEU A 49 -3.38 -26.18 5.64
CA LEU A 49 -4.58 -25.54 6.17
C LEU A 49 -5.43 -24.88 5.08
N ILE A 50 -4.82 -24.55 3.94
CA ILE A 50 -5.50 -24.06 2.74
C ILE A 50 -5.58 -25.22 1.75
N VAL A 51 -6.76 -25.43 1.15
CA VAL A 51 -6.93 -26.46 0.13
C VAL A 51 -6.04 -26.18 -1.09
N PRO A 52 -5.44 -27.20 -1.74
CA PRO A 52 -4.41 -27.01 -2.76
C PRO A 52 -4.79 -26.03 -3.87
N LYS A 53 -6.01 -26.13 -4.39
CA LYS A 53 -6.53 -25.23 -5.45
C LYS A 53 -6.57 -23.76 -5.01
N GLU A 54 -6.99 -23.49 -3.77
CA GLU A 54 -7.03 -22.12 -3.24
C GLU A 54 -5.62 -21.60 -2.94
N ARG A 55 -4.73 -22.48 -2.47
CA ARG A 55 -3.32 -22.15 -2.23
C ARG A 55 -2.61 -21.75 -3.51
N GLU A 56 -2.83 -22.49 -4.60
CA GLU A 56 -2.32 -22.16 -5.93
C GLU A 56 -2.90 -20.83 -6.45
N ALA A 57 -4.20 -20.62 -6.30
CA ALA A 57 -4.85 -19.36 -6.69
C ALA A 57 -4.30 -18.16 -5.89
N LEU A 58 -4.11 -18.31 -4.59
CA LEU A 58 -3.52 -17.31 -3.71
C LEU A 58 -2.08 -16.99 -4.13
N ALA A 59 -1.25 -18.01 -4.36
CA ALA A 59 0.14 -17.83 -4.80
C ALA A 59 0.22 -17.12 -6.16
N ALA A 60 -0.61 -17.53 -7.12
CA ALA A 60 -0.69 -16.88 -8.43
C ALA A 60 -1.14 -15.41 -8.31
N ARG A 61 -2.11 -15.13 -7.45
CA ARG A 61 -2.61 -13.77 -7.22
C ARG A 61 -1.55 -12.88 -6.56
N ILE A 62 -0.84 -13.37 -5.55
CA ILE A 62 0.26 -12.62 -4.91
C ILE A 62 1.37 -12.32 -5.93
N LYS A 63 1.73 -13.29 -6.78
CA LYS A 63 2.69 -13.07 -7.87
C LYS A 63 2.25 -11.95 -8.82
N GLN A 64 0.96 -11.91 -9.18
CA GLN A 64 0.41 -10.85 -10.01
C GLN A 64 0.47 -9.49 -9.30
N LEU A 65 0.16 -9.44 -8.00
CA LEU A 65 0.21 -8.22 -7.19
C LEU A 65 1.62 -7.67 -7.07
N MET A 66 2.63 -8.52 -6.85
CA MET A 66 4.04 -8.09 -6.83
C MET A 66 4.50 -7.60 -8.20
N SER A 67 4.09 -8.27 -9.28
CA SER A 67 4.38 -7.82 -10.66
C SER A 67 3.76 -6.45 -10.95
N TYR A 68 2.56 -6.21 -10.42
CA TYR A 68 1.89 -4.91 -10.52
C TYR A 68 2.59 -3.84 -9.68
N ALA A 69 2.99 -4.16 -8.45
CA ALA A 69 3.74 -3.25 -7.58
C ALA A 69 5.11 -2.86 -8.18
N ALA A 70 5.76 -3.77 -8.91
CA ALA A 70 7.02 -3.51 -9.61
C ALA A 70 6.92 -2.41 -10.68
N THR A 71 5.71 -2.04 -11.13
CA THR A 71 5.50 -0.89 -12.03
C THR A 71 5.58 0.46 -11.32
N VAL A 72 5.64 0.48 -9.98
CA VAL A 72 5.69 1.67 -9.15
C VAL A 72 7.12 1.86 -8.64
N PRO A 73 7.81 2.96 -9.00
CA PRO A 73 9.16 3.22 -8.49
C PRO A 73 9.17 3.40 -6.97
N ASN A 74 10.09 2.71 -6.28
CA ASN A 74 10.24 2.88 -4.85
C ASN A 74 10.94 4.22 -4.54
N THR A 75 10.17 5.16 -4.01
CA THR A 75 10.65 6.51 -3.63
C THR A 75 11.39 6.56 -2.27
N SER A 76 11.65 5.42 -1.62
CA SER A 76 12.37 5.40 -0.34
C SER A 76 13.87 5.66 -0.55
N PRO A 77 14.53 6.50 0.29
CA PRO A 77 15.95 6.82 0.13
C PRO A 77 16.87 5.60 0.06
N ALA A 78 16.64 4.58 0.90
CA ALA A 78 17.48 3.38 0.95
C ALA A 78 17.37 2.50 -0.32
N CYS A 79 16.31 2.67 -1.10
CA CYS A 79 16.05 1.89 -2.32
C CYS A 79 16.41 2.63 -3.62
N GLN A 80 16.91 3.86 -3.56
CA GLN A 80 17.20 4.67 -4.76
C GLN A 80 18.21 4.01 -5.71
N LEU A 81 19.16 3.25 -5.16
CA LEU A 81 20.19 2.53 -5.93
C LEU A 81 19.73 1.13 -6.39
N LEU A 82 18.50 0.73 -6.06
CA LEU A 82 17.94 -0.58 -6.33
C LEU A 82 16.58 -0.44 -7.04
N PRO A 83 16.55 0.02 -8.31
CA PRO A 83 15.30 0.31 -9.02
C PRO A 83 14.42 -0.94 -9.22
N ASP A 84 15.03 -2.13 -9.23
CA ASP A 84 14.32 -3.40 -9.36
C ASP A 84 13.71 -3.90 -8.02
N LYS A 85 14.06 -3.27 -6.89
CA LYS A 85 13.52 -3.62 -5.57
C LYS A 85 12.18 -2.94 -5.35
N SER A 86 11.12 -3.71 -5.54
CA SER A 86 9.75 -3.33 -5.21
C SER A 86 9.19 -4.18 -4.07
N LEU A 87 7.89 -4.08 -3.83
CA LEU A 87 7.13 -4.80 -2.82
C LEU A 87 7.32 -6.32 -2.95
N ASP A 88 7.81 -6.96 -1.89
CA ASP A 88 8.00 -8.42 -1.78
C ASP A 88 7.03 -8.97 -0.72
N ILE A 89 5.94 -9.62 -1.14
CA ILE A 89 4.92 -10.16 -0.22
C ILE A 89 5.18 -11.64 0.00
N ILE A 90 5.27 -12.04 1.26
CA ILE A 90 5.33 -13.44 1.70
C ILE A 90 4.16 -13.72 2.65
N VAL A 91 3.54 -14.88 2.49
CA VAL A 91 2.42 -15.37 3.30
C VAL A 91 2.80 -16.69 3.96
N GLY A 92 2.78 -16.72 5.29
CA GLY A 92 2.93 -17.91 6.10
C GLY A 92 1.61 -18.33 6.75
N VAL A 93 1.27 -19.62 6.63
CA VAL A 93 0.11 -20.23 7.29
C VAL A 93 0.60 -21.32 8.22
N ILE A 94 0.38 -21.12 9.51
CA ILE A 94 0.83 -22.02 10.58
C ILE A 94 -0.39 -22.53 11.35
N ASP A 95 -0.37 -23.81 11.72
CA ASP A 95 -1.41 -24.35 12.57
C ASP A 95 -1.31 -23.76 13.98
N LYS A 96 -0.13 -23.86 14.60
CA LYS A 96 0.12 -23.32 15.93
C LYS A 96 1.56 -22.86 16.08
N ILE A 97 1.76 -21.70 16.70
CA ILE A 97 3.09 -21.19 17.01
C ILE A 97 3.74 -22.04 18.11
N GLY A 98 4.99 -22.42 17.90
CA GLY A 98 5.80 -23.09 18.92
C GLY A 98 6.06 -22.18 20.10
N THR A 99 5.56 -22.58 21.27
CA THR A 99 5.79 -21.89 22.54
C THR A 99 6.93 -22.55 23.31
N VAL A 100 7.76 -21.73 23.93
CA VAL A 100 8.55 -22.16 25.08
C VAL A 100 7.58 -22.31 26.27
N PRO A 101 7.68 -23.35 27.11
CA PRO A 101 6.84 -23.45 28.30
C PRO A 101 6.91 -22.15 29.11
N ILE A 102 5.77 -21.64 29.58
CA ILE A 102 5.61 -20.47 30.47
C ILE A 102 5.51 -19.10 29.76
N ALA A 103 5.78 -18.99 28.45
CA ALA A 103 5.59 -17.73 27.71
C ALA A 103 4.26 -17.71 26.90
N PRO A 104 3.50 -16.60 26.91
CA PRO A 104 2.33 -16.46 26.03
C PRO A 104 2.74 -16.50 24.55
N VAL A 105 1.86 -17.01 23.70
CA VAL A 105 2.04 -16.99 22.24
C VAL A 105 2.08 -15.53 21.77
N ASP A 106 3.16 -15.16 21.09
CA ASP A 106 3.35 -13.82 20.54
C ASP A 106 3.61 -13.92 19.03
N ILE A 107 2.54 -13.77 18.24
CA ILE A 107 2.60 -13.79 16.78
C ILE A 107 3.42 -12.63 16.22
N GLU A 108 3.44 -11.48 16.91
CA GLU A 108 4.22 -10.31 16.50
C GLU A 108 5.71 -10.63 16.59
N LYS A 109 6.16 -11.15 17.74
CA LYS A 109 7.54 -11.61 17.92
C LYS A 109 7.92 -12.73 16.95
N PHE A 110 7.04 -13.72 16.75
CA PHE A 110 7.26 -14.78 15.77
C PHE A 110 7.50 -14.20 14.37
N THR A 111 6.59 -13.32 13.93
CA THR A 111 6.60 -12.77 12.56
C THR A 111 7.79 -11.85 12.34
N ASN A 112 8.13 -11.00 13.32
CA ASN A 112 9.31 -10.14 13.24
C ASN A 112 10.61 -10.95 13.16
N ASN A 113 10.78 -11.97 14.01
CA ASN A 113 11.95 -12.83 13.98
C ASN A 113 12.04 -13.63 12.67
N LEU A 114 10.90 -14.06 12.14
CA LEU A 114 10.83 -14.77 10.87
C LEU A 114 11.26 -13.87 9.70
N LYS A 115 10.73 -12.64 9.65
CA LYS A 115 11.15 -11.62 8.66
C LYS A 115 12.65 -11.35 8.75
N SER A 116 13.19 -11.11 9.94
CA SER A 116 14.64 -10.88 10.13
C SER A 116 15.47 -12.06 9.60
N ARG A 117 15.06 -13.30 9.85
CA ARG A 117 15.75 -14.49 9.33
C ARG A 117 15.65 -14.60 7.81
N TYR A 118 14.47 -14.38 7.21
CA TYR A 118 14.29 -14.37 5.76
C TYR A 118 15.12 -13.28 5.06
N GLN A 119 15.46 -12.22 5.78
CA GLN A 119 16.35 -11.16 5.35
C GLN A 119 17.81 -11.42 5.73
N HIS A 120 18.16 -12.63 6.20
CA HIS A 120 19.51 -13.00 6.63
C HIS A 120 20.10 -12.03 7.67
N TYR A 121 19.25 -11.48 8.54
CA TYR A 121 19.64 -10.49 9.53
C TYR A 121 20.37 -9.28 8.91
N GLN A 122 19.93 -8.89 7.71
CA GLN A 122 20.42 -7.71 7.00
C GLN A 122 20.36 -6.46 7.88
N ASP A 123 21.35 -5.59 7.69
CA ASP A 123 21.44 -4.32 8.41
C ASP A 123 20.20 -3.45 8.15
N ALA A 124 19.77 -2.75 9.21
CA ALA A 124 18.60 -1.87 9.16
C ALA A 124 18.75 -0.70 8.17
N SER A 125 19.95 -0.43 7.64
CA SER A 125 20.22 0.57 6.60
C SER A 125 19.80 0.14 5.19
N LEU A 126 19.71 -1.18 4.92
CA LEU A 126 19.40 -1.71 3.60
C LEU A 126 17.93 -1.51 3.20
N CYS A 127 17.68 -1.54 1.89
CA CYS A 127 16.35 -1.43 1.29
C CYS A 127 15.48 -2.64 1.68
N ASP A 128 14.49 -2.39 2.53
CA ASP A 128 13.57 -3.35 3.11
C ASP A 128 12.14 -3.13 2.62
N THR A 129 11.80 -3.86 1.55
CA THR A 129 10.50 -3.81 0.87
C THR A 129 9.63 -5.03 1.18
N MET A 130 10.01 -5.86 2.14
CA MET A 130 9.33 -7.11 2.46
C MET A 130 8.08 -6.86 3.30
N VAL A 131 6.96 -7.48 2.93
CA VAL A 131 5.77 -7.61 3.75
C VAL A 131 5.56 -9.09 4.05
N LEU A 132 5.54 -9.44 5.33
CA LEU A 132 5.29 -10.80 5.78
C LEU A 132 3.96 -10.85 6.52
N ILE A 133 3.03 -11.64 6.00
CA ILE A 133 1.70 -11.90 6.58
C ILE A 133 1.73 -13.31 7.16
N VAL A 134 1.47 -13.45 8.46
CA VAL A 134 1.41 -14.76 9.14
C VAL A 134 0.01 -14.96 9.72
N ASN A 135 -0.60 -16.10 9.39
CA ASN A 135 -1.85 -16.56 9.99
C ASN A 135 -1.57 -17.79 10.86
N SER A 136 -1.83 -17.67 12.16
CA SER A 136 -1.86 -18.80 13.09
C SER A 136 -3.31 -19.24 13.36
N LYS A 137 -3.68 -20.41 12.85
CA LYS A 137 -5.05 -20.93 12.91
C LYS A 137 -5.50 -21.22 14.34
N SER A 138 -4.72 -22.01 15.09
CA SER A 138 -5.05 -22.43 16.45
C SER A 138 -4.99 -21.27 17.44
N ASP A 139 -4.08 -20.32 17.22
CA ASP A 139 -3.98 -19.12 18.05
C ASP A 139 -5.01 -18.05 17.65
N ARG A 140 -5.72 -18.23 16.53
CA ARG A 140 -6.71 -17.31 15.95
C ARG A 140 -6.18 -15.90 15.74
N GLN A 141 -4.92 -15.80 15.31
CA GLN A 141 -4.21 -14.54 15.16
C GLN A 141 -3.66 -14.43 13.75
N VAL A 142 -3.76 -13.21 13.20
CA VAL A 142 -3.10 -12.83 11.96
C VAL A 142 -2.27 -11.60 12.25
N PHE A 143 -1.01 -11.62 11.84
CA PHE A 143 -0.11 -10.49 12.00
C PHE A 143 0.57 -10.18 10.68
N THR A 144 0.73 -8.90 10.40
CA THR A 144 1.45 -8.42 9.22
C THR A 144 2.54 -7.48 9.66
N VAL A 145 3.77 -7.75 9.22
CA VAL A 145 4.90 -6.84 9.36
C VAL A 145 5.29 -6.34 7.98
N ALA A 146 5.61 -5.05 7.88
CA ALA A 146 6.12 -4.44 6.66
C ALA A 146 7.50 -3.84 6.90
N GLY A 147 8.34 -3.92 5.88
CA GLY A 147 9.63 -3.25 5.84
C GLY A 147 9.51 -1.74 5.78
N LYS A 148 10.50 -1.03 6.32
CA LYS A 148 10.49 0.44 6.42
C LYS A 148 10.35 1.13 5.05
N ASP A 149 10.89 0.52 3.99
CA ASP A 149 10.94 1.13 2.66
C ASP A 149 9.70 0.84 1.82
N THR A 150 8.71 0.15 2.41
CA THR A 150 7.36 0.02 1.84
C THR A 150 6.50 1.27 2.07
N LYS A 151 6.90 2.15 3.00
CA LYS A 151 6.13 3.31 3.48
C LYS A 151 4.72 2.96 4.01
N LEU A 152 4.49 1.69 4.37
CA LEU A 152 3.23 1.23 4.97
C LEU A 152 3.27 1.45 6.49
N THR A 153 2.28 2.16 7.02
CA THR A 153 2.17 2.39 8.46
C THR A 153 1.45 1.25 9.17
N LYS A 154 1.60 1.15 10.50
CA LYS A 154 0.91 0.12 11.32
C LYS A 154 -0.62 0.23 11.19
N GLU A 155 -1.15 1.45 11.04
CA GLU A 155 -2.57 1.72 10.89
C GLU A 155 -3.11 1.20 9.55
N ILE A 156 -2.30 1.29 8.48
CA ILE A 156 -2.64 0.73 7.17
C ILE A 156 -2.72 -0.80 7.26
N LEU A 157 -1.74 -1.44 7.92
CA LEU A 157 -1.72 -2.90 8.09
C LEU A 157 -2.89 -3.37 8.97
N LYS A 158 -3.21 -2.63 10.04
CA LYS A 158 -4.38 -2.88 10.88
C LYS A 158 -5.68 -2.78 10.08
N SER A 159 -5.82 -1.73 9.27
CA SER A 159 -6.98 -1.53 8.39
C SER A 159 -7.13 -2.67 7.37
N ALA A 160 -6.01 -3.18 6.84
CA ALA A 160 -6.01 -4.33 5.94
C ALA A 160 -6.61 -5.58 6.61
N PHE A 161 -6.24 -5.84 7.87
CA PHE A 161 -6.79 -6.96 8.63
C PHE A 161 -8.29 -6.75 8.93
N GLU A 162 -8.67 -5.58 9.43
CA GLU A 162 -10.05 -5.28 9.82
C GLU A 162 -11.04 -5.41 8.64
N GLN A 163 -10.65 -5.00 7.44
CA GLN A 163 -11.50 -5.14 6.24
C GLN A 163 -11.69 -6.60 5.80
N ASN A 164 -10.79 -7.50 6.21
CA ASN A 164 -10.78 -8.91 5.79
C ASN A 164 -11.15 -9.89 6.92
N ILE A 165 -11.46 -9.38 8.13
CA ILE A 165 -11.72 -10.19 9.33
C ILE A 165 -12.85 -11.23 9.14
N ASN A 166 -13.86 -10.89 8.33
CA ASN A 166 -15.01 -11.77 8.10
C ASN A 166 -14.61 -13.07 7.39
N TYR A 167 -13.61 -13.04 6.51
CA TYR A 167 -13.10 -14.27 5.86
C TYR A 167 -12.44 -15.20 6.88
N PHE A 168 -11.64 -14.66 7.80
CA PHE A 168 -11.01 -15.44 8.87
C PHE A 168 -12.05 -16.02 9.83
N ARG A 169 -13.10 -15.26 10.19
CA ARG A 169 -14.22 -15.76 11.00
C ARG A 169 -14.98 -16.91 10.32
N ALA A 170 -15.03 -16.91 8.99
CA ALA A 170 -15.65 -17.96 8.18
C ALA A 170 -14.70 -19.14 7.86
N ASN A 171 -13.49 -19.18 8.45
CA ASN A 171 -12.42 -20.13 8.10
C ASN A 171 -11.98 -20.10 6.63
N ASN A 172 -12.27 -19.01 5.91
CA ASN A 172 -11.80 -18.80 4.55
C ASN A 172 -10.45 -18.05 4.57
N PHE A 173 -9.39 -18.77 4.96
CA PHE A 173 -8.06 -18.19 5.13
C PHE A 173 -7.49 -17.66 3.81
N ALA A 174 -7.69 -18.37 2.70
CA ALA A 174 -7.20 -17.97 1.39
C ALA A 174 -7.75 -16.61 0.96
N ALA A 175 -9.08 -16.40 1.05
CA ALA A 175 -9.69 -15.12 0.71
C ALA A 175 -9.26 -13.99 1.65
N GLY A 176 -9.16 -14.27 2.95
CA GLY A 176 -8.70 -13.29 3.93
C GLY A 176 -7.26 -12.83 3.69
N LEU A 177 -6.35 -13.78 3.43
CA LEU A 177 -4.95 -13.50 3.12
C LEU A 177 -4.78 -12.78 1.77
N GLN A 178 -5.55 -13.19 0.76
CA GLN A 178 -5.60 -12.51 -0.53
C GLN A 178 -6.03 -11.05 -0.37
N GLY A 179 -7.11 -10.80 0.37
CA GLY A 179 -7.63 -9.45 0.58
C GLY A 179 -6.66 -8.54 1.34
N ILE A 180 -5.91 -9.08 2.31
CA ILE A 180 -4.82 -8.33 2.96
C ILE A 180 -3.73 -7.99 1.94
N ALA A 181 -3.28 -8.95 1.12
CA ALA A 181 -2.24 -8.73 0.12
C ALA A 181 -2.67 -7.69 -0.94
N GLU A 182 -3.94 -7.71 -1.37
CA GLU A 182 -4.51 -6.72 -2.30
C GLU A 182 -4.52 -5.32 -1.67
N PHE A 183 -4.95 -5.21 -0.41
CA PHE A 183 -4.98 -3.95 0.31
C PHE A 183 -3.57 -3.36 0.52
N VAL A 184 -2.61 -4.20 0.90
CA VAL A 184 -1.19 -3.85 1.04
C VAL A 184 -0.63 -3.34 -0.28
N THR A 185 -0.87 -4.07 -1.37
CA THR A 185 -0.37 -3.69 -2.71
C THR A 185 -0.92 -2.35 -3.16
N LYS A 186 -2.22 -2.12 -2.96
CA LYS A 186 -2.87 -0.84 -3.24
C LYS A 186 -2.25 0.28 -2.40
N SER A 187 -2.13 0.06 -1.10
CA SER A 187 -1.59 1.07 -0.17
C SER A 187 -0.13 1.39 -0.44
N TYR A 188 0.67 0.40 -0.85
CA TYR A 188 2.06 0.58 -1.27
C TYR A 188 2.14 1.52 -2.47
N ARG A 189 1.33 1.26 -3.49
CA ARG A 189 1.23 2.13 -4.66
C ARG A 189 0.84 3.56 -4.25
N ASP A 190 -0.19 3.71 -3.43
CA ASP A 190 -0.66 5.03 -2.97
C ASP A 190 0.38 5.78 -2.13
N ALA A 191 1.27 5.06 -1.43
CA ALA A 191 2.35 5.64 -0.63
C ALA A 191 3.56 6.09 -1.46
N HIS A 192 3.76 5.48 -2.63
CA HIS A 192 4.89 5.76 -3.53
C HIS A 192 4.52 6.63 -4.73
N LEU A 193 3.24 6.69 -5.09
CA LEU A 193 2.76 7.69 -6.01
C LEU A 193 2.93 9.08 -5.39
N PRO A 194 3.34 10.08 -6.18
CA PRO A 194 3.24 11.46 -5.74
C PRO A 194 1.78 11.68 -5.34
N ARG A 195 1.53 11.90 -4.04
CA ARG A 195 0.28 12.52 -3.64
C ARG A 195 0.26 13.84 -4.37
N ILE A 196 -0.52 13.92 -5.45
CA ILE A 196 -1.07 15.20 -5.87
C ILE A 196 -1.87 15.61 -4.65
N ASP A 197 -1.27 16.42 -3.78
CA ASP A 197 -1.93 16.90 -2.59
C ASP A 197 -3.13 17.70 -3.09
N THR A 198 -4.30 17.09 -3.13
CA THR A 198 -5.56 17.80 -3.32
C THR A 198 -5.89 18.65 -2.08
N ARG A 199 -4.99 18.71 -1.08
CA ARG A 199 -4.93 19.72 -0.01
C ARG A 199 -3.85 20.79 -0.23
N LEU A 200 -3.22 20.87 -1.40
CA LEU A 200 -3.12 22.21 -1.98
C LEU A 200 -4.57 22.69 -2.07
N PRO A 201 -4.89 23.96 -1.73
CA PRO A 201 -6.20 24.48 -2.04
C PRO A 201 -6.44 24.11 -3.48
N VAL A 202 -7.56 23.41 -3.74
CA VAL A 202 -8.08 23.19 -5.09
C VAL A 202 -7.62 24.38 -5.90
N PRO A 203 -6.72 24.21 -6.88
CA PRO A 203 -6.22 25.37 -7.58
C PRO A 203 -7.47 26.08 -8.06
N ILE A 204 -7.60 27.34 -7.65
CA ILE A 204 -8.79 28.17 -7.81
C ILE A 204 -9.00 28.29 -9.32
N PHE A 205 -9.61 27.26 -9.88
CA PHE A 205 -9.95 27.15 -11.26
C PHE A 205 -11.47 27.08 -11.26
N PRO A 206 -12.12 27.90 -12.09
CA PRO A 206 -13.55 27.82 -12.24
C PRO A 206 -13.90 26.39 -12.63
N GLU A 207 -14.79 25.78 -11.86
CA GLU A 207 -15.42 24.50 -12.17
C GLU A 207 -15.93 24.55 -13.61
N ARG A 208 -15.14 24.02 -14.54
CA ARG A 208 -15.63 23.64 -15.85
C ARG A 208 -15.66 22.12 -15.84
N PRO A 209 -16.85 21.51 -15.75
CA PRO A 209 -16.93 20.07 -15.77
C PRO A 209 -16.33 19.56 -17.08
N ILE A 210 -15.36 18.66 -16.95
CA ILE A 210 -14.68 17.90 -18.02
C ILE A 210 -15.69 17.19 -18.95
N LYS A 211 -16.97 17.12 -18.56
CA LYS A 211 -18.13 16.74 -19.40
C LYS A 211 -18.31 17.57 -20.69
N LYS A 212 -17.55 18.65 -20.92
CA LYS A 212 -17.74 19.58 -22.04
C LYS A 212 -16.67 19.52 -23.14
N CYS A 213 -15.60 18.73 -22.96
CA CYS A 213 -14.55 18.54 -23.95
C CYS A 213 -14.84 17.24 -24.69
N GLY A 214 -15.18 17.33 -25.98
CA GLY A 214 -15.78 16.24 -26.77
C GLY A 214 -15.13 14.86 -26.60
N LYS A 215 -15.88 13.82 -26.97
CA LYS A 215 -15.56 12.40 -26.71
C LYS A 215 -14.31 11.85 -27.44
N ASN A 216 -13.48 12.68 -28.08
CA ASN A 216 -12.29 12.23 -28.79
C ASN A 216 -11.12 11.99 -27.81
N PRO A 217 -10.71 10.73 -27.56
CA PRO A 217 -9.69 10.41 -26.57
C PRO A 217 -8.33 11.11 -26.79
N PRO A 218 -7.82 11.28 -28.04
CA PRO A 218 -6.55 11.97 -28.27
C PRO A 218 -6.59 13.46 -27.89
N GLN A 219 -7.72 14.13 -28.14
CA GLN A 219 -7.89 15.54 -27.82
C GLN A 219 -8.04 15.78 -26.31
N LEU A 220 -8.66 14.82 -25.60
CA LEU A 220 -8.77 14.87 -24.15
C LEU A 220 -7.40 14.89 -23.47
N VAL A 221 -6.44 14.09 -23.96
CA VAL A 221 -5.06 14.08 -23.46
C VAL A 221 -4.43 15.47 -23.59
N HIS A 222 -4.57 16.13 -24.74
CA HIS A 222 -4.04 17.48 -24.95
C HIS A 222 -4.73 18.54 -24.08
N TYR A 223 -6.03 18.41 -23.80
CA TYR A 223 -6.73 19.33 -22.90
C TYR A 223 -6.31 19.13 -21.44
N VAL A 224 -6.16 17.88 -21.00
CA VAL A 224 -5.67 17.59 -19.65
C VAL A 224 -4.23 18.09 -19.49
N GLN A 225 -3.37 17.85 -20.48
CA GLN A 225 -2.00 18.35 -20.49
C GLN A 225 -1.97 19.89 -20.38
N ALA A 226 -2.77 20.60 -21.18
CA ALA A 226 -2.86 22.05 -21.12
C ALA A 226 -3.29 22.57 -19.74
N VAL A 227 -4.26 21.93 -19.09
CA VAL A 227 -4.69 22.29 -17.72
C VAL A 227 -3.58 22.06 -16.71
N VAL A 228 -2.84 20.95 -16.82
CA VAL A 228 -1.72 20.64 -15.94
C VAL A 228 -0.59 21.65 -16.11
N GLU A 229 -0.26 22.03 -17.35
CA GLU A 229 0.75 23.05 -17.65
C GLU A 229 0.36 24.44 -17.13
N GLU A 230 -0.92 24.83 -17.27
CA GLU A 230 -1.44 26.07 -16.67
C GLU A 230 -1.33 26.05 -15.14
N ALA A 231 -1.72 24.94 -14.50
CA ALA A 231 -1.64 24.77 -13.07
C ALA A 231 -0.19 24.83 -12.57
N MET A 232 0.73 24.14 -13.25
CA MET A 232 2.16 24.14 -12.91
C MET A 232 2.77 25.53 -13.06
N SER A 233 2.47 26.24 -14.16
CA SER A 233 2.97 27.60 -14.37
C SER A 233 2.44 28.58 -13.32
N PHE A 234 1.23 28.37 -12.80
CA PHE A 234 0.68 29.20 -11.74
C PHE A 234 1.33 28.88 -10.39
N SER A 235 1.46 27.59 -10.05
CA SER A 235 2.11 27.13 -8.81
C SER A 235 3.53 27.64 -8.68
N LEU A 236 4.33 27.62 -9.76
CA LEU A 236 5.70 28.17 -9.74
C LEU A 236 5.72 29.67 -9.43
N ARG A 237 4.75 30.44 -9.95
CA ARG A 237 4.64 31.87 -9.68
C ARG A 237 4.17 32.14 -8.25
N LEU A 238 3.27 31.30 -7.75
CA LEU A 238 2.77 31.38 -6.39
C LEU A 238 3.89 31.11 -5.38
N ILE A 239 4.67 30.05 -5.57
CA ILE A 239 5.80 29.69 -4.68
C ILE A 239 6.93 30.73 -4.77
N SER A 240 7.11 31.39 -5.92
CA SER A 240 8.10 32.46 -6.07
C SER A 240 7.69 33.81 -5.45
N ASP A 241 6.42 33.98 -5.07
CA ASP A 241 5.95 35.21 -4.43
C ASP A 241 6.45 35.25 -2.99
N GLN A 242 7.06 36.37 -2.58
CA GLN A 242 7.60 36.54 -1.22
C GLN A 242 6.53 36.36 -0.13
N ARG A 243 5.26 36.58 -0.45
CA ARG A 243 4.14 36.39 0.49
C ARG A 243 3.76 34.92 0.66
N TYR A 244 4.29 34.00 -0.14
CA TYR A 244 4.00 32.58 0.00
C TYR A 244 4.42 32.01 1.37
N SER A 245 5.58 32.44 1.89
CA SER A 245 6.06 31.99 3.21
C SER A 245 5.10 32.36 4.34
N THR A 246 4.37 33.48 4.21
CA THR A 246 3.38 33.92 5.20
C THR A 246 2.19 32.96 5.33
N ILE A 247 1.88 32.17 4.29
CA ILE A 247 0.83 31.14 4.36
C ILE A 247 1.28 29.98 5.25
N GLU A 248 2.52 29.53 5.08
CA GLU A 248 3.09 28.41 5.85
C GLU A 248 3.27 28.82 7.31
N GLU A 249 3.70 30.06 7.57
CA GLU A 249 3.79 30.64 8.92
C GLU A 249 2.40 30.74 9.58
N ASP A 250 1.39 31.27 8.87
CA ASP A 250 0.00 31.35 9.37
C ASP A 250 -0.59 29.94 9.61
N ALA A 251 -0.29 28.96 8.76
CA ALA A 251 -0.76 27.58 8.92
C ALA A 251 -0.07 26.86 10.09
N GLN A 252 1.20 27.14 10.35
CA GLN A 252 1.95 26.57 11.48
C GLN A 252 1.60 27.22 12.83
N GLY A 253 1.11 28.46 12.83
CA GLY A 253 0.60 29.13 14.02
C GLY A 253 -0.74 28.57 14.54
N MET A 254 -1.42 27.74 13.75
CA MET A 254 -2.76 27.21 14.04
C MET A 254 -2.76 25.68 14.26
N LYS A 255 -1.73 25.12 14.91
CA LYS A 255 -1.54 23.66 15.08
C LYS A 255 -2.64 22.96 15.87
N ASP A 256 -3.34 23.67 16.75
CA ASP A 256 -4.39 23.10 17.60
C ASP A 256 -5.80 23.16 16.95
N ASP A 257 -5.89 23.68 15.74
CA ASP A 257 -7.13 23.91 15.03
C ASP A 257 -7.23 22.99 13.80
N PRO A 258 -8.19 22.05 13.77
CA PRO A 258 -8.33 21.09 12.68
C PRO A 258 -8.58 21.77 11.31
N ASP A 259 -9.06 23.03 11.32
CA ASP A 259 -9.35 23.81 10.11
C ASP A 259 -8.39 25.01 9.92
N GLY A 260 -7.35 25.14 10.75
CA GLY A 260 -6.47 26.32 10.76
C GLY A 260 -5.77 26.55 9.42
N ARG A 261 -5.30 25.46 8.80
CA ARG A 261 -4.71 25.47 7.46
C ARG A 261 -5.71 25.96 6.40
N VAL A 262 -6.97 25.53 6.45
CA VAL A 262 -8.00 25.95 5.48
C VAL A 262 -8.26 27.45 5.59
N ARG A 263 -8.30 27.99 6.81
CA ARG A 263 -8.46 29.42 7.05
C ARG A 263 -7.27 30.25 6.57
N ALA A 264 -6.04 29.79 6.84
CA ALA A 264 -4.82 30.45 6.36
C ALA A 264 -4.83 30.57 4.82
N TRP A 265 -5.21 29.50 4.12
CA TRP A 265 -5.33 29.50 2.66
C TRP A 265 -6.48 30.38 2.14
N ASN A 266 -7.64 30.41 2.80
CA ASN A 266 -8.74 31.30 2.41
C ASN A 266 -8.39 32.78 2.61
N LYS A 267 -7.66 33.11 3.68
CA LYS A 267 -7.13 34.46 3.93
C LYS A 267 -6.11 34.84 2.87
N ALA A 268 -5.15 33.96 2.58
CA ALA A 268 -4.16 34.17 1.52
C ALA A 268 -4.79 34.36 0.14
N LYS A 269 -5.86 33.59 -0.14
CA LYS A 269 -6.63 33.68 -1.38
C LYS A 269 -7.09 35.10 -1.68
N VAL A 270 -7.82 35.68 -0.72
CA VAL A 270 -8.37 37.04 -0.83
C VAL A 270 -7.26 38.08 -0.85
N ASN A 271 -6.23 37.89 -0.04
CA ASN A 271 -5.18 38.89 0.16
C ASN A 271 -4.24 39.01 -1.04
N PHE A 272 -3.91 37.91 -1.71
CA PHE A 272 -2.95 37.99 -2.81
C PHE A 272 -3.02 36.92 -3.90
N ILE A 273 -3.53 35.71 -3.64
CA ILE A 273 -3.54 34.66 -4.68
C ILE A 273 -4.44 35.07 -5.85
N ASP A 274 -5.62 35.65 -5.57
CA ASP A 274 -6.52 36.12 -6.62
C ASP A 274 -5.90 37.26 -7.43
N GLN A 275 -5.15 38.17 -6.78
CA GLN A 275 -4.43 39.26 -7.46
C GLN A 275 -3.30 38.70 -8.34
N LEU A 276 -2.55 37.71 -7.83
CA LEU A 276 -1.48 37.04 -8.55
C LEU A 276 -2.03 36.30 -9.77
N TYR A 277 -3.18 35.65 -9.62
CA TYR A 277 -3.90 35.00 -10.70
C TYR A 277 -4.31 36.01 -11.77
N GLN A 278 -4.97 37.11 -11.39
CA GLN A 278 -5.38 38.14 -12.35
C GLN A 278 -4.18 38.75 -13.09
N LYS A 279 -3.08 39.02 -12.39
CA LYS A 279 -1.84 39.56 -12.97
C LYS A 279 -1.27 38.65 -14.05
N TYR A 280 -1.29 37.34 -13.81
CA TYR A 280 -0.66 36.37 -14.70
C TYR A 280 -1.61 35.59 -15.60
N TYR A 281 -2.92 35.83 -15.45
CA TYR A 281 -3.97 35.13 -16.18
C TYR A 281 -3.74 35.16 -17.69
N ARG A 282 -3.41 36.33 -18.25
CA ARG A 282 -3.16 36.48 -19.69
C ARG A 282 -1.94 35.69 -20.15
N THR A 283 -0.86 35.70 -19.38
CA THR A 283 0.40 34.99 -19.69
C THR A 283 0.26 33.47 -19.55
N ILE A 284 -0.49 33.01 -18.57
CA ILE A 284 -0.78 31.59 -18.35
C ILE A 284 -1.68 31.09 -19.49
N ARG A 285 -2.74 31.86 -19.81
CA ARG A 285 -3.69 31.56 -20.87
C ARG A 285 -3.09 31.59 -22.28
N SER A 286 -2.02 32.34 -22.51
CA SER A 286 -1.35 32.38 -23.83
C SER A 286 -0.41 31.20 -24.07
N LYS A 287 0.05 30.50 -23.02
CA LYS A 287 0.97 29.35 -23.14
C LYS A 287 0.26 28.02 -23.39
N ALA A 288 -0.99 27.88 -22.97
CA ALA A 288 -1.79 26.68 -23.24
C ALA A 288 -2.20 26.62 -24.72
N GLY A 289 -1.47 25.83 -25.52
CA GLY A 289 -1.67 25.71 -26.97
C GLY A 289 -2.98 25.04 -27.39
N HIS A 290 -3.65 24.32 -26.49
CA HIS A 290 -4.89 23.58 -26.77
C HIS A 290 -5.96 23.90 -25.73
N LYS A 291 -7.17 24.25 -26.20
CA LYS A 291 -8.30 24.59 -25.31
C LYS A 291 -9.53 23.80 -25.69
N CYS A 292 -10.22 23.37 -24.65
CA CYS A 292 -11.57 22.85 -24.77
C CYS A 292 -12.49 23.98 -25.27
N PRO A 293 -13.23 23.79 -26.37
CA PRO A 293 -14.07 24.84 -26.93
C PRO A 293 -15.18 25.19 -25.93
N ALA A 294 -15.22 26.45 -25.49
CA ALA A 294 -16.42 27.01 -24.86
C ALA A 294 -17.45 27.22 -25.98
N ARG A 295 -18.70 26.79 -25.80
CA ARG A 295 -19.77 27.05 -26.78
C ARG A 295 -19.73 28.53 -27.21
N PRO A 296 -19.96 28.85 -28.50
CA PRO A 296 -20.48 30.16 -28.83
C PRO A 296 -21.79 30.33 -28.07
N HIS A 297 -21.98 31.46 -27.39
CA HIS A 297 -23.30 31.87 -26.93
C HIS A 297 -24.26 31.75 -28.12
N GLN A 298 -25.18 30.79 -28.09
CA GLN A 298 -26.40 30.90 -28.87
C GLN A 298 -27.07 32.16 -28.34
N ARG A 299 -27.05 33.24 -29.15
CA ARG A 299 -28.01 34.33 -29.01
C ARG A 299 -29.38 33.68 -29.11
N LEU A 300 -30.07 33.58 -27.99
CA LEU A 300 -31.52 33.46 -28.02
C LEU A 300 -32.02 34.84 -28.45
N THR A 301 -32.60 34.88 -29.64
CA THR A 301 -33.53 35.91 -30.12
C THR A 301 -34.67 36.11 -29.14
#